data_AF-A0A3P7IHN5-F1
#
_entry.id   AF-A0A3P7IHN5-F1
#
_cell.length_a   1.000
_cell.length_b   1.000
_cell.length_c   1.000
_cell.angle_alpha   90.00
_cell.angle_beta   90.00
_cell.angle_gamma   90.00
#
_symmetry.space_group_name_H-M   'P 1'
#
loop_
_entity.id
_entity.type
_entity.pdbx_description
1 polymer ?
#
loop_
_entity_poly.entity_id
_entity_poly.type
_entity_poly.pdbx_seq_one_letter_code
_entity_poly.pdbx_strand_id
1 'polypeptide(L)'
;MIRRVRLFFEEIKKILGDSCEGTIFNSTVELTAWACGVTPDTVTRVGSRPDFVYELLPRSETKFKRSKEESRQKILLKYGGKWAEVVKYFIENKLPKDGMTASVLHAELTRAYVDFQLSRTTLYLLVRALGYKLVSSRGRHNIVLDK
;
A
#
# COMPACT_ATOMS: atom_id res chain seq x y z
N MET A 1 17.00 28.49 12.44
CA MET A 1 15.53 28.44 12.60
C MET A 1 14.81 28.55 11.25
N ILE A 2 15.08 29.57 10.43
CA ILE A 2 14.51 29.79 9.08
C ILE A 2 14.50 28.52 8.19
N ARG A 3 15.62 27.80 8.11
CA ARG A 3 15.72 26.56 7.31
C ARG A 3 14.79 25.43 7.78
N ARG A 4 14.52 25.31 9.09
CA ARG A 4 13.59 24.29 9.64
C ARG A 4 12.14 24.63 9.29
N VAL A 5 11.79 25.91 9.35
CA VAL A 5 10.48 26.43 8.93
C VAL A 5 10.27 26.19 7.43
N ARG A 6 11.31 26.38 6.61
CA ARG A 6 11.28 26.00 5.19
C ARG A 6 11.01 24.52 4.96
N LEU A 7 11.76 23.64 5.63
CA LEU A 7 11.56 22.19 5.51
C LEU A 7 10.15 21.76 5.93
N PHE A 8 9.60 22.37 6.97
CA PHE A 8 8.21 22.14 7.38
C PHE A 8 7.21 22.49 6.28
N PHE A 9 7.33 23.67 5.66
CA PHE A 9 6.45 24.06 4.54
C PHE A 9 6.68 23.22 3.28
N GLU A 10 7.91 22.76 3.03
CA GLU A 10 8.19 21.81 1.95
C GLU A 10 7.52 20.45 2.16
N GLU A 11 7.45 19.94 3.39
CA GLU A 11 6.69 18.70 3.69
C GLU A 11 5.17 18.92 3.55
N ILE A 12 4.65 20.08 3.96
CA ILE A 12 3.24 20.42 3.72
C ILE A 12 2.94 20.43 2.21
N LYS A 13 3.78 21.09 1.42
CA LYS A 13 3.63 21.13 -0.05
C LYS A 13 3.66 19.72 -0.66
N LYS A 14 4.53 18.83 -0.17
CA LYS A 14 4.59 17.43 -0.64
C LYS A 14 3.31 16.65 -0.35
N ILE A 15 2.70 16.83 0.82
CA ILE A 15 1.46 16.13 1.19
C ILE A 15 0.29 16.63 0.34
N LEU A 16 0.22 17.93 0.12
CA LEU A 16 -0.86 18.57 -0.64
C LEU A 16 -0.71 18.42 -2.16
N GLY A 17 0.51 18.19 -2.66
CA GLY A 17 0.80 17.97 -4.08
C GLY A 17 0.30 19.12 -4.96
N ASP A 18 -0.29 18.76 -6.10
CA ASP A 18 -0.77 19.73 -7.11
C ASP A 18 -1.95 20.58 -6.62
N SER A 19 -2.61 20.17 -5.53
CA SER A 19 -3.68 20.98 -4.91
C SER A 19 -3.16 22.29 -4.31
N CYS A 20 -1.84 22.48 -4.20
CA CYS A 20 -1.23 23.74 -3.78
C CYS A 20 -1.20 24.79 -4.88
N GLU A 21 -1.36 24.43 -6.15
CA GLU A 21 -1.21 25.36 -7.26
C GLU A 21 -2.17 26.54 -7.12
N GLY A 22 -1.66 27.77 -7.28
CA GLY A 22 -2.43 29.00 -7.06
C GLY A 22 -2.67 29.39 -5.60
N THR A 23 -2.19 28.63 -4.62
CA THR A 23 -2.30 28.95 -3.19
C THR A 23 -0.98 29.46 -2.60
N ILE A 24 -1.02 30.00 -1.38
CA ILE A 24 0.19 30.37 -0.62
C ILE A 24 1.13 29.18 -0.40
N PHE A 25 0.61 27.95 -0.35
CA PHE A 25 1.40 26.72 -0.22
C PHE A 25 2.18 26.36 -1.49
N ASN A 26 1.93 27.04 -2.61
CA ASN A 26 2.72 26.86 -3.82
C ASN A 26 4.16 27.38 -3.64
N SER A 27 4.37 28.45 -2.86
CA SER A 27 5.69 29.05 -2.66
C SER A 27 6.19 28.86 -1.23
N THR A 28 6.95 27.78 -1.01
CA THR A 28 7.54 27.48 0.31
C THR A 28 8.56 28.53 0.75
N VAL A 29 9.23 29.19 -0.21
CA VAL A 29 10.18 30.27 0.05
C VAL A 29 9.48 31.50 0.59
N GLU A 30 8.38 31.92 -0.03
CA GLU A 30 7.60 33.08 0.42
C GLU A 30 6.91 32.81 1.76
N LEU A 31 6.32 31.63 1.94
CA LEU A 31 5.73 31.24 3.23
C LEU A 31 6.75 31.26 4.36
N THR A 32 7.97 30.78 4.10
CA THR A 32 9.04 30.82 5.10
C THR A 32 9.45 32.26 5.39
N ALA A 33 9.55 33.08 4.36
CA ALA A 33 9.91 34.49 4.48
C ALA A 33 8.90 35.23 5.38
N TRP A 34 7.60 35.03 5.14
CA TRP A 34 6.53 35.59 5.95
C TRP A 34 6.53 35.05 7.39
N ALA A 35 6.62 33.73 7.56
CA ALA A 35 6.57 33.10 8.88
C ALA A 35 7.78 33.47 9.76
N CYS A 36 8.94 33.71 9.14
CA CYS A 36 10.16 34.05 9.86
C CYS A 36 10.44 35.56 9.90
N GLY A 37 9.60 36.40 9.26
CA GLY A 37 9.80 37.85 9.18
C GLY A 37 11.08 38.26 8.45
N VAL A 38 11.46 37.55 7.38
CA VAL A 38 12.69 37.78 6.61
C VAL A 38 12.40 37.95 5.12
N THR A 39 13.37 38.42 4.34
CA THR A 39 13.23 38.51 2.88
C THR A 39 13.30 37.13 2.22
N PRO A 40 12.60 36.90 1.09
CA PRO A 40 12.72 35.67 0.30
C PRO A 40 14.16 35.35 -0.11
N ASP A 41 14.95 36.38 -0.43
CA ASP A 41 16.38 36.26 -0.75
C ASP A 41 17.18 35.65 0.41
N THR A 42 16.88 36.05 1.65
CA THR A 42 17.49 35.48 2.86
C THR A 42 17.14 34.00 3.02
N VAL A 43 15.90 33.61 2.72
CA VAL A 43 15.45 32.20 2.75
C VAL A 43 16.17 31.37 1.69
N THR A 44 16.33 31.91 0.48
CA THR A 44 17.02 31.24 -0.63
C THR A 44 18.50 31.05 -0.31
N ARG A 45 19.18 32.11 0.14
CA ARG A 45 20.60 32.08 0.54
C ARG A 45 20.88 31.10 1.68
N VAL A 46 19.99 31.01 2.66
CA VAL A 46 20.10 30.06 3.79
C VAL A 46 19.82 28.62 3.36
N GLY A 47 19.06 28.41 2.28
CA GLY A 47 18.76 27.08 1.72
C GLY A 47 19.92 26.44 0.95
N SER A 48 20.82 27.24 0.36
CA SER A 48 21.79 26.78 -0.66
C SER A 48 23.16 26.33 -0.12
N ARG A 49 23.38 26.22 1.20
CA ARG A 49 24.70 25.80 1.72
C ARG A 49 24.87 24.27 1.66
N PRO A 50 25.90 23.75 0.97
CA PRO A 50 26.15 22.31 0.87
C PRO A 50 26.65 21.67 2.18
N ASP A 51 27.24 22.46 3.08
CA ASP A 51 27.99 21.95 4.25
C ASP A 51 27.16 21.75 5.53
N PHE A 52 25.83 21.82 5.47
CA PHE A 52 25.00 21.68 6.66
C PHE A 52 24.47 20.26 6.83
N VAL A 53 25.33 19.41 7.40
CA VAL A 53 24.98 18.10 7.95
C VAL A 53 24.27 18.32 9.29
N TYR A 54 22.95 18.13 9.35
CA TYR A 54 22.24 17.41 10.42
C TYR A 54 20.72 17.39 10.15
N GLU A 55 20.21 16.16 10.19
CA GLU A 55 18.83 15.65 10.34
C GLU A 55 17.70 16.30 9.54
N LEU A 56 17.40 15.65 8.41
CA LEU A 56 16.05 15.60 7.85
C LEU A 56 15.05 15.42 9.01
N LEU A 57 13.96 16.21 9.03
CA LEU A 57 12.80 15.92 9.89
C LEU A 57 12.59 14.41 9.91
N PRO A 58 12.38 13.78 11.08
CA PRO A 58 12.27 12.32 11.17
C PRO A 58 11.20 11.87 10.18
N ARG A 59 11.65 11.35 9.03
CA ARG A 59 10.75 10.77 8.04
C ARG A 59 10.16 9.58 8.78
N SER A 60 8.83 9.50 8.87
CA SER A 60 8.22 8.23 9.25
C SER A 60 8.82 7.22 8.29
N GLU A 61 9.55 6.23 8.82
CA GLU A 61 10.19 5.22 7.99
C GLU A 61 9.16 4.74 6.98
N THR A 62 9.48 4.82 5.69
CA THR A 62 8.68 4.20 4.65
C THR A 62 8.49 2.76 5.11
N LYS A 63 7.30 2.42 5.61
CA LYS A 63 7.01 1.09 6.14
C LYS A 63 7.56 0.11 5.12
N PHE A 64 8.59 -0.64 5.51
CA PHE A 64 9.27 -1.59 4.63
C PHE A 64 8.19 -2.28 3.82
N LYS A 65 8.26 -2.16 2.48
CA LYS A 65 7.34 -2.87 1.60
C LYS A 65 7.58 -4.35 1.90
N ARG A 66 6.71 -4.93 2.74
CA ARG A 66 6.81 -6.33 3.14
C ARG A 66 6.99 -7.16 1.89
N SER A 67 7.91 -8.11 1.95
CA SER A 67 8.09 -9.04 0.84
C SER A 67 6.76 -9.72 0.56
N LYS A 68 6.52 -10.04 -0.72
CA LYS A 68 5.33 -10.81 -1.13
C LYS A 68 5.22 -12.11 -0.31
N GLU A 69 6.36 -12.67 0.10
CA GLU A 69 6.46 -13.88 0.88
C GLU A 69 6.06 -13.69 2.35
N GLU A 70 6.52 -12.62 3.01
CA GLU A 70 6.13 -12.26 4.37
C GLU A 70 4.61 -12.02 4.49
N SER A 71 4.03 -11.41 3.44
CA SER A 71 2.59 -11.17 3.38
C SER A 71 1.80 -12.48 3.27
N ARG A 72 2.32 -13.48 2.55
CA ARG A 72 1.72 -14.82 2.43
C ARG A 72 1.79 -15.57 3.76
N GLN A 73 2.96 -15.63 4.39
CA GLN A 73 3.15 -16.32 5.66
C GLN A 73 2.26 -15.75 6.77
N LYS A 74 2.13 -14.43 6.86
CA LYS A 74 1.25 -13.80 7.85
C LYS A 74 -0.23 -14.15 7.64
N ILE A 75 -0.67 -14.26 6.39
CA ILE A 75 -2.05 -14.62 6.04
C ILE A 75 -2.32 -16.09 6.35
N LEU A 76 -1.36 -16.99 6.08
CA LEU A 76 -1.44 -18.39 6.50
C LEU A 76 -1.48 -18.54 8.02
N LEU A 77 -0.62 -17.83 8.75
CA LEU A 77 -0.65 -17.85 10.22
C LEU A 77 -1.99 -17.37 10.77
N LYS A 78 -2.59 -16.34 10.17
CA LYS A 78 -3.82 -15.74 10.68
C LYS A 78 -5.09 -16.51 10.31
N TYR A 79 -5.16 -17.03 9.08
CA TYR A 79 -6.39 -17.62 8.53
C TYR A 79 -6.24 -19.07 8.07
N GLY A 80 -5.01 -19.56 7.92
CA GLY A 80 -4.73 -20.91 7.44
C GLY A 80 -5.34 -21.98 8.35
N GLY A 81 -5.22 -21.84 9.67
CA GLY A 81 -5.76 -22.84 10.60
C GLY A 81 -7.28 -23.02 10.54
N LYS A 82 -8.05 -22.01 10.10
CA LYS A 82 -9.52 -22.10 10.01
C LYS A 82 -10.02 -22.35 8.59
N TRP A 83 -9.39 -21.73 7.60
CA TRP A 83 -9.92 -21.66 6.24
C TRP A 83 -9.06 -22.38 5.21
N ALA A 84 -7.82 -22.79 5.52
CA ALA A 84 -6.96 -23.43 4.50
C ALA A 84 -7.58 -24.72 3.97
N GLU A 85 -8.00 -25.62 4.85
CA GLU A 85 -8.58 -26.91 4.47
C GLU A 85 -9.91 -26.76 3.75
N VAL A 86 -10.76 -25.85 4.23
CA VAL A 86 -12.06 -25.53 3.60
C VAL A 86 -11.83 -24.99 2.19
N VAL A 87 -10.93 -24.02 2.03
CA VAL A 87 -10.61 -23.42 0.73
C VAL A 87 -10.00 -24.47 -0.20
N LYS A 88 -9.10 -25.32 0.29
CA LYS A 88 -8.50 -26.43 -0.47
C LYS A 88 -9.56 -27.44 -0.92
N TYR A 89 -10.45 -27.85 -0.02
CA TYR A 89 -11.56 -28.76 -0.33
C TYR A 89 -12.46 -28.19 -1.41
N PHE A 90 -12.83 -26.90 -1.33
CA PHE A 90 -13.61 -26.24 -2.36
C PHE A 90 -12.87 -26.17 -3.70
N ILE A 91 -11.54 -26.00 -3.68
CA ILE A 91 -10.71 -25.97 -4.88
C ILE A 91 -10.52 -27.35 -5.51
N GLU A 92 -10.53 -28.42 -4.73
CA GLU A 92 -10.28 -29.77 -5.23
C GLU A 92 -11.57 -30.53 -5.59
N ASN A 93 -12.65 -30.34 -4.82
CA ASN A 93 -13.87 -31.15 -4.95
C ASN A 93 -15.04 -30.42 -5.62
N LYS A 94 -15.12 -29.10 -5.47
CA LYS A 94 -16.21 -28.29 -6.06
C LYS A 94 -15.79 -27.51 -7.31
N LEU A 95 -14.51 -27.51 -7.64
CA LEU A 95 -13.98 -26.73 -8.76
C LEU A 95 -14.05 -27.58 -10.04
N PRO A 96 -14.90 -27.25 -11.03
CA PRO A 96 -14.73 -27.81 -12.37
C PRO A 96 -13.38 -27.36 -12.92
N LYS A 97 -12.65 -28.27 -13.57
CA LYS A 97 -11.31 -28.01 -14.14
C LYS A 97 -11.27 -26.82 -15.12
N ASP A 98 -12.44 -26.39 -15.61
CA ASP A 98 -12.60 -25.24 -16.49
C ASP A 98 -13.51 -24.16 -15.89
N GLY A 99 -12.94 -22.99 -15.59
CA GLY A 99 -13.68 -21.71 -15.54
C GLY A 99 -13.99 -21.10 -14.17
N MET A 100 -13.57 -21.71 -13.06
CA MET A 100 -13.83 -21.13 -11.74
C MET A 100 -12.86 -19.98 -11.42
N THR A 101 -13.42 -18.80 -11.16
CA THR A 101 -12.69 -17.57 -10.83
C THR A 101 -12.66 -17.32 -9.31
N ALA A 102 -11.66 -16.60 -8.78
CA ALA A 102 -11.61 -16.22 -7.36
C ALA A 102 -12.88 -15.51 -6.85
N SER A 103 -13.60 -14.79 -7.73
CA SER A 103 -14.90 -14.19 -7.42
C SER A 103 -15.97 -15.26 -7.13
N VAL A 104 -16.01 -16.33 -7.91
CA VAL A 104 -16.98 -17.42 -7.74
C VAL A 104 -16.64 -18.22 -6.49
N LEU A 105 -15.35 -18.48 -6.24
CA LEU A 105 -14.91 -19.10 -4.99
C LEU A 105 -15.31 -18.27 -3.76
N HIS A 106 -15.16 -16.94 -3.82
CA HIS A 106 -15.57 -16.05 -2.74
C HIS A 106 -17.09 -16.08 -2.50
N ALA A 107 -17.88 -16.02 -3.58
CA ALA A 107 -19.34 -16.08 -3.48
C ALA A 107 -19.83 -17.42 -2.91
N GLU A 108 -19.26 -18.54 -3.35
CA GLU A 108 -19.58 -19.88 -2.84
C GLU A 108 -19.21 -20.04 -1.36
N LEU A 109 -18.04 -19.56 -0.94
CA LEU A 109 -17.61 -19.61 0.46
C LEU A 109 -18.49 -18.73 1.36
N THR A 110 -18.84 -17.54 0.89
CA THR A 110 -19.74 -16.63 1.61
C THR A 110 -21.16 -17.21 1.73
N ARG A 111 -21.62 -17.94 0.71
CA ARG A 111 -22.92 -18.62 0.72
C ARG A 111 -22.92 -19.86 1.62
N ALA A 112 -21.84 -20.63 1.62
CA ALA A 112 -21.73 -21.86 2.40
C ALA A 112 -21.45 -21.61 3.88
N TYR A 113 -20.77 -20.52 4.22
CA TYR A 113 -20.35 -20.22 5.59
C TYR A 113 -20.65 -18.76 5.96
N VAL A 114 -21.56 -18.57 6.92
CA VAL A 114 -21.95 -17.25 7.44
C VAL A 114 -20.77 -16.53 8.12
N ASP A 115 -19.84 -17.29 8.72
CA ASP A 115 -18.66 -16.75 9.41
C ASP A 115 -17.51 -16.37 8.45
N PHE A 116 -17.70 -16.55 7.15
CA PHE A 116 -16.68 -16.24 6.15
C PHE A 116 -16.60 -14.73 5.88
N GLN A 117 -15.89 -14.01 6.75
CA GLN A 117 -15.70 -12.56 6.64
C GLN A 117 -14.44 -12.15 5.84
N LEU A 118 -13.83 -13.07 5.10
CA LEU A 118 -12.65 -12.76 4.31
C LEU A 118 -13.00 -11.90 3.10
N SER A 119 -12.28 -10.80 2.93
CA SER A 119 -12.38 -10.00 1.70
C SER A 119 -11.83 -10.78 0.50
N ARG A 120 -12.30 -10.44 -0.70
CA ARG A 120 -11.83 -11.04 -1.97
C ARG A 120 -10.30 -10.97 -2.13
N THR A 121 -9.69 -9.85 -1.73
CA THR A 121 -8.24 -9.67 -1.79
C THR A 121 -7.50 -10.55 -0.78
N THR A 122 -8.05 -10.72 0.43
CA THR A 122 -7.48 -11.64 1.44
C THR A 122 -7.60 -13.09 1.01
N LEU A 123 -8.75 -13.49 0.44
CA LEU A 123 -8.94 -14.83 -0.13
C LEU A 123 -7.96 -15.08 -1.27
N TYR A 124 -7.75 -14.12 -2.17
CA TYR A 124 -6.77 -14.22 -3.24
C TYR A 124 -5.34 -14.47 -2.71
N LEU A 125 -4.95 -13.74 -1.67
CA LEU A 125 -3.64 -13.91 -1.05
C LEU A 125 -3.53 -15.26 -0.32
N LEU A 126 -4.61 -15.73 0.30
CA LEU A 126 -4.67 -17.04 0.93
C LEU A 126 -4.53 -18.16 -0.11
N VAL A 127 -5.28 -18.10 -1.22
CA VAL A 127 -5.19 -19.05 -2.33
C VAL A 127 -3.77 -19.10 -2.91
N ARG A 128 -3.13 -17.92 -3.08
CA ARG A 128 -1.71 -17.85 -3.47
C ARG A 128 -0.76 -18.43 -2.43
N ALA A 129 -1.04 -18.22 -1.14
CA ALA A 129 -0.21 -18.76 -0.07
C ALA A 129 -0.35 -20.27 0.08
N LEU A 130 -1.50 -20.84 -0.31
CA LEU A 130 -1.75 -22.28 -0.38
C LEU A 130 -1.12 -22.97 -1.60
N GLY A 131 -0.41 -22.23 -2.46
CA GLY A 131 0.25 -22.80 -3.64
C GLY A 131 -0.64 -22.88 -4.88
N TYR A 132 -1.65 -22.02 -5.00
CA TYR A 132 -2.43 -21.90 -6.23
C TYR A 132 -2.16 -20.56 -6.93
N LYS A 133 -1.89 -20.59 -8.23
CA LYS A 133 -1.78 -19.43 -9.10
C LYS A 133 -3.13 -19.10 -9.73
N LEU A 134 -3.42 -17.82 -9.91
CA LEU A 134 -4.51 -17.38 -10.77
C LEU A 134 -3.96 -17.03 -12.15
N VAL A 135 -4.36 -17.80 -13.15
CA VAL A 135 -3.99 -17.62 -14.56
C VAL A 135 -5.15 -16.96 -15.27
N SER A 136 -4.91 -15.81 -15.89
CA SER A 136 -5.90 -15.18 -16.76
C SER A 136 -5.91 -15.92 -18.10
N SER A 137 -7.03 -16.57 -18.42
CA SER A 137 -7.26 -17.18 -19.74
C SER A 137 -8.57 -16.66 -20.29
N ARG A 138 -8.52 -16.03 -21.48
CA ARG A 138 -9.68 -15.46 -22.18
C ARG A 138 -10.53 -14.51 -21.31
N GLY A 139 -9.88 -13.67 -20.49
CA GLY A 139 -10.56 -12.70 -19.62
C GLY A 139 -11.15 -13.28 -18.33
N ARG A 140 -10.96 -14.57 -18.04
CA ARG A 140 -11.35 -15.21 -16.78
C ARG A 140 -10.10 -15.56 -15.96
N HIS A 141 -10.11 -15.31 -14.65
CA HIS A 141 -8.97 -15.63 -13.78
C HIS A 141 -9.14 -17.01 -13.15
N ASN A 142 -8.68 -18.04 -13.84
CA ASN A 142 -8.80 -19.43 -13.39
C ASN A 142 -7.76 -19.76 -12.32
N ILE A 143 -8.14 -20.53 -11.32
CA ILE A 143 -7.23 -21.03 -10.26
C ILE A 143 -6.54 -22.30 -10.78
N VAL A 144 -5.21 -22.31 -10.78
CA VAL A 144 -4.34 -23.41 -11.24
C VAL A 144 -3.34 -23.72 -10.14
N LEU A 145 -2.95 -24.98 -9.97
CA LEU A 145 -1.88 -25.36 -9.05
C LEU A 145 -0.54 -24.72 -9.48
N ASP A 146 0.14 -24.11 -8.51
CA ASP A 146 1.50 -23.61 -8.68
C ASP A 146 2.46 -24.81 -8.62
N LYS A 147 2.84 -25.35 -9.79
CA LYS A 147 3.87 -26.39 -9.91
C LYS A 147 5.26 -25.83 -9.62
#